data_AF-A0A7J9YZN8-F1
#
_entry.id   AF-A0A7J9YZN8-F1
#
_cell.length_a   1.000
_cell.length_b   1.000
_cell.length_c   1.000
_cell.angle_alpha   90.00
_cell.angle_beta   90.00
_cell.angle_gamma   90.00
#
_symmetry.space_group_name_H-M   'P 1'
#
loop_
_entity.id
_entity.type
_entity.pdbx_description
1 polymer ?
#
loop_
_entity_poly.entity_id
_entity_poly.type
_entity_poly.pdbx_seq_one_letter_code
_entity_poly.pdbx_strand_id
1 'polypeptide(L)'
;MTGWEAAHAFGHRPNLALLHLPDKRLAHILDGDQYGGGHRHGTGIPGKSEFPATWSDQTAASFIRATARAPQRVVYTAARGRRVEQWRCEREWDGVVVVSIVHGDGHVHTAWPLPGGRGVVDNPRGIEG
;
A
#
# COMPACT_ATOMS: atom_id res chain seq x y z
N MET A 1 -7.15 -8.90 -17.22
CA MET A 1 -6.87 -9.90 -16.17
C MET A 1 -6.29 -9.17 -14.97
N THR A 2 -6.84 -9.34 -13.77
CA THR A 2 -6.32 -8.71 -12.54
C THR A 2 -5.32 -9.64 -11.84
N GLY A 3 -4.44 -9.08 -11.00
CA GLY A 3 -3.52 -9.85 -10.16
C GLY A 3 -4.24 -10.84 -9.23
N TRP A 4 -5.51 -10.57 -8.88
CA TRP A 4 -6.32 -11.52 -8.10
C TRP A 4 -6.75 -12.77 -8.89
N GLU A 5 -6.92 -12.67 -10.20
CA GLU A 5 -7.25 -13.83 -11.05
C GLU A 5 -6.04 -14.76 -11.17
N ALA A 6 -4.83 -14.20 -11.31
CA ALA A 6 -3.59 -14.97 -11.24
C ALA A 6 -3.36 -15.57 -9.84
N ALA A 7 -3.73 -14.85 -8.77
CA ALA A 7 -3.62 -15.34 -7.41
C ALA A 7 -4.65 -16.43 -7.06
N HIS A 8 -5.81 -16.46 -7.74
CA HIS A 8 -6.86 -17.46 -7.48
C HIS A 8 -6.41 -18.88 -7.83
N ALA A 9 -5.44 -19.04 -8.75
CA ALA A 9 -4.80 -20.32 -9.03
C ALA A 9 -4.12 -20.97 -7.80
N PHE A 10 -3.87 -20.21 -6.73
CA PHE A 10 -3.32 -20.71 -5.46
C PHE A 10 -4.38 -21.06 -4.41
N GLY A 11 -5.68 -20.95 -4.70
CA GLY A 11 -6.77 -21.37 -3.79
C GLY A 11 -7.10 -20.40 -2.64
N HIS A 12 -6.33 -19.31 -2.46
CA HIS A 12 -6.47 -18.41 -1.30
C HIS A 12 -6.39 -16.92 -1.71
N ARG A 13 -7.47 -16.17 -1.49
CA ARG A 13 -7.53 -14.70 -1.61
C ARG A 13 -8.53 -14.13 -0.60
N PRO A 14 -8.37 -12.87 -0.14
CA PRO A 14 -9.34 -12.24 0.74
C PRO A 14 -10.69 -12.07 0.03
N ASN A 15 -11.76 -11.99 0.81
CA ASN A 15 -13.07 -11.67 0.26
C ASN A 15 -13.07 -10.21 -0.22
N LEU A 16 -12.98 -10.02 -1.54
CA LEU A 16 -12.89 -8.67 -2.14
C LEU A 16 -14.14 -7.82 -1.93
N ALA A 17 -15.28 -8.43 -1.58
CA ALA A 17 -16.48 -7.69 -1.20
C ALA A 17 -16.34 -7.01 0.17
N LEU A 18 -15.42 -7.49 1.01
CA LEU A 18 -15.11 -6.94 2.33
C LEU A 18 -13.93 -5.96 2.31
N LEU A 19 -13.41 -5.60 1.13
CA LEU A 19 -12.31 -4.64 1.04
C LEU A 19 -12.69 -3.30 1.66
N HIS A 20 -11.91 -2.87 2.63
CA HIS A 20 -12.15 -1.61 3.33
C HIS A 20 -10.84 -0.93 3.75
N LEU A 21 -10.88 0.41 3.74
CA LEU A 21 -9.83 1.28 4.23
C LEU A 21 -10.48 2.33 5.14
N PRO A 22 -10.49 2.10 6.48
CA PRO A 22 -11.04 3.04 7.44
C PRO A 22 -10.27 4.36 7.46
N ASP A 23 -10.94 5.48 7.77
CA ASP A 23 -10.30 6.80 7.76
C ASP A 23 -9.13 6.91 8.74
N LYS A 24 -9.25 6.33 9.94
CA LYS A 24 -8.13 6.25 10.89
C LYS A 24 -6.92 5.51 10.29
N ARG A 25 -7.16 4.51 9.46
CA ARG A 25 -6.09 3.75 8.79
C ARG A 25 -5.48 4.55 7.65
N LEU A 26 -6.29 5.29 6.90
CA LEU A 26 -5.80 6.23 5.89
C LEU A 26 -4.93 7.32 6.52
N ALA A 27 -5.36 7.92 7.63
CA ALA A 27 -4.56 8.91 8.37
C ALA A 27 -3.22 8.31 8.83
N HIS A 28 -3.22 7.10 9.39
CA HIS A 28 -1.98 6.39 9.70
C HIS A 28 -1.07 6.22 8.47
N ILE A 29 -1.62 5.82 7.32
CA ILE A 29 -0.83 5.63 6.09
C ILE A 29 -0.22 6.96 5.61
N LEU A 30 -1.00 8.04 5.60
CA LEU A 30 -0.58 9.33 5.06
C LEU A 30 0.30 10.12 6.03
N ASP A 31 -0.13 10.25 7.28
CA ASP A 31 0.49 11.16 8.26
C ASP A 31 1.47 10.44 9.17
N GLY A 32 1.28 9.14 9.32
CA GLY A 32 2.04 8.32 10.25
C GLY A 32 1.57 8.49 11.69
N ASP A 33 2.05 7.57 12.53
CA ASP A 33 1.95 7.63 13.98
C ASP A 33 3.14 6.89 14.60
N GLN A 34 3.11 6.66 15.91
CA GLN A 34 4.17 5.94 16.63
C GLN A 34 4.42 4.50 16.12
N TYR A 35 3.53 3.94 15.30
CA TYR A 35 3.63 2.59 14.74
C TYR A 35 4.11 2.57 13.28
N GLY A 36 4.37 3.74 12.66
CA GLY A 36 4.88 3.86 11.30
C GLY A 36 3.98 4.71 10.39
N GLY A 37 3.96 4.38 9.09
CA GLY A 37 3.24 5.16 8.08
C GLY A 37 3.98 6.41 7.63
N GLY A 38 3.21 7.46 7.27
CA GLY A 38 3.73 8.78 6.92
C GLY A 38 4.15 8.94 5.46
N HIS A 39 3.34 8.42 4.53
CA HIS A 39 3.63 8.43 3.09
C HIS A 39 3.03 9.62 2.33
N ARG A 40 2.41 10.60 3.01
CA ARG A 40 1.99 11.86 2.39
C ARG A 40 3.23 12.64 1.93
N HIS A 41 3.11 13.39 0.84
CA HIS A 41 4.13 14.35 0.44
C HIS A 41 4.44 15.35 1.58
N GLY A 42 5.73 15.61 1.80
CA GLY A 42 6.23 16.58 2.75
C GLY A 42 6.36 16.08 4.19
N THR A 43 6.18 14.78 4.46
CA THR A 43 6.35 14.25 5.82
C THR A 43 7.82 14.15 6.24
N GLY A 44 8.73 13.96 5.29
CA GLY A 44 10.17 13.90 5.50
C GLY A 44 10.63 12.73 6.38
N ILE A 45 9.78 11.71 6.59
CA ILE A 45 10.12 10.62 7.51
C ILE A 45 11.27 9.79 6.93
N PRO A 46 12.41 9.66 7.64
CA PRO A 46 13.58 8.95 7.12
C PRO A 46 13.29 7.49 6.73
N GLY A 47 13.81 7.07 5.58
CA GLY A 47 13.65 5.70 5.07
C GLY A 47 12.26 5.34 4.55
N LYS A 48 11.38 6.34 4.35
CA LYS A 48 10.06 6.19 3.74
C LYS A 48 10.02 6.86 2.38
N SER A 49 9.19 6.35 1.49
CA SER A 49 8.80 7.03 0.27
C SER A 49 7.52 7.82 0.46
N GLU A 50 7.32 8.88 -0.30
CA GLU A 50 6.13 9.73 -0.22
C GLU A 50 5.39 9.75 -1.57
N PHE A 51 4.06 9.85 -1.50
CA PHE A 51 3.23 10.05 -2.68
C PHE A 51 3.59 11.38 -3.36
N PRO A 52 3.35 11.50 -4.67
CA PRO A 52 3.63 12.74 -5.39
C PRO A 52 2.89 13.95 -4.81
N ALA A 53 3.56 15.11 -4.81
CA ALA A 53 2.97 16.38 -4.42
C ALA A 53 1.70 16.76 -5.23
N THR A 54 1.57 16.21 -6.44
CA THR A 54 0.41 16.41 -7.33
C THR A 54 -0.81 15.59 -6.93
N TRP A 55 -0.68 14.62 -6.02
CA TRP A 55 -1.78 13.82 -5.52
C TRP A 55 -2.33 14.42 -4.24
N SER A 56 -3.62 14.75 -4.23
CA SER A 56 -4.33 15.00 -2.99
C SER A 56 -4.50 13.72 -2.18
N ASP A 57 -4.82 13.86 -0.89
CA ASP A 57 -5.15 12.72 -0.01
C ASP A 57 -6.27 11.86 -0.59
N GLN A 58 -7.28 12.50 -1.20
CA GLN A 58 -8.40 11.80 -1.83
C GLN A 58 -7.95 10.99 -3.05
N THR A 59 -7.03 11.53 -3.85
CA THR A 59 -6.42 10.81 -4.97
C THR A 59 -5.61 9.62 -4.49
N ALA A 60 -4.72 9.83 -3.51
CA ALA A 60 -3.93 8.76 -2.91
C ALA A 60 -4.83 7.67 -2.31
N ALA A 61 -5.85 8.04 -1.54
CA ALA A 61 -6.81 7.10 -0.97
C ALA A 61 -7.58 6.30 -2.05
N SER A 62 -7.96 6.96 -3.15
CA SER A 62 -8.65 6.31 -4.26
C SER A 62 -7.75 5.29 -4.95
N PHE A 63 -6.49 5.64 -5.22
CA PHE A 63 -5.53 4.73 -5.83
C PHE A 63 -5.15 3.57 -4.90
N ILE A 64 -5.00 3.79 -3.59
CA ILE A 64 -4.80 2.71 -2.61
C ILE A 64 -5.97 1.71 -2.66
N ARG A 65 -7.22 2.19 -2.59
CA ARG A 65 -8.40 1.33 -2.67
C ARG A 65 -8.48 0.58 -3.99
N ALA A 66 -8.21 1.27 -5.10
CA ALA A 66 -8.24 0.68 -6.43
C ALA A 66 -7.12 -0.36 -6.65
N THR A 67 -5.92 -0.14 -6.09
CA THR A 67 -4.82 -1.11 -6.06
C THR A 67 -5.20 -2.36 -5.28
N ALA A 68 -5.82 -2.21 -4.11
CA ALA A 68 -6.29 -3.37 -3.32
C ALA A 68 -7.40 -4.16 -4.05
N ARG A 69 -8.31 -3.45 -4.73
CA ARG A 69 -9.46 -4.05 -5.43
C ARG A 69 -9.09 -4.76 -6.72
N ALA A 70 -8.24 -4.14 -7.52
CA ALA A 70 -7.85 -4.61 -8.84
C ALA A 70 -6.35 -4.40 -9.07
N PRO A 71 -5.49 -5.12 -8.34
CA PRO A 71 -4.05 -5.05 -8.52
C PRO A 71 -3.64 -5.57 -9.89
N GLN A 72 -2.48 -5.14 -10.37
CA GLN A 72 -1.81 -5.76 -11.52
C GLN A 72 -0.98 -6.96 -11.07
N ARG A 73 -0.35 -6.88 -9.89
CA ARG A 73 0.45 -7.95 -9.29
C ARG A 73 0.02 -8.21 -7.86
N VAL A 74 -0.07 -9.49 -7.50
CA VAL A 74 -0.36 -9.94 -6.13
C VAL A 74 0.70 -10.94 -5.73
N VAL A 75 1.27 -10.75 -4.54
CA VAL A 75 2.13 -11.74 -3.88
C VAL A 75 1.51 -12.06 -2.53
N TYR A 76 1.26 -13.34 -2.27
CA TYR A 76 0.92 -13.81 -0.94
C TYR A 76 2.18 -13.74 -0.07
N THR A 77 2.14 -12.94 1.00
CA THR A 77 3.30 -12.69 1.87
C THR A 77 3.21 -13.39 3.22
N ALA A 78 2.16 -14.16 3.48
CA ALA A 78 2.01 -14.93 4.70
C ALA A 78 2.39 -16.41 4.53
N ALA A 79 3.69 -16.71 4.51
CA ALA A 79 4.17 -18.07 4.70
C ALA A 79 5.08 -18.13 5.93
N ARG A 80 4.69 -18.96 6.91
CA ARG A 80 5.39 -19.34 8.15
C ARG A 80 5.60 -18.22 9.20
N GLY A 81 4.74 -18.22 10.22
CA GLY A 81 4.99 -17.54 11.50
C GLY A 81 4.22 -16.24 11.75
N ARG A 82 3.53 -15.67 10.75
CA ARG A 82 2.63 -14.53 10.97
C ARG A 82 1.23 -15.01 11.38
N ARG A 83 0.61 -14.31 12.35
CA ARG A 83 -0.74 -14.60 12.87
C ARG A 83 -1.87 -14.24 11.90
N VAL A 84 -1.59 -13.44 10.87
CA VAL A 84 -2.59 -12.92 9.93
C VAL A 84 -2.10 -13.12 8.51
N GLU A 85 -2.98 -13.60 7.64
CA GLU A 85 -2.74 -13.73 6.20
C GLU A 85 -2.62 -12.35 5.54
N GLN A 86 -1.64 -12.20 4.63
CA GLN A 86 -1.34 -10.92 4.00
C GLN A 86 -1.06 -11.10 2.51
N TRP A 87 -1.58 -10.18 1.72
CA TRP A 87 -1.32 -10.08 0.29
C TRP A 87 -0.76 -8.70 -0.03
N ARG A 88 0.38 -8.70 -0.69
CA ARG A 88 0.98 -7.51 -1.28
C ARG A 88 0.38 -7.29 -2.66
N CYS A 89 -0.41 -6.24 -2.79
CA CYS A 89 -1.08 -5.83 -4.02
C CYS A 89 -0.34 -4.64 -4.62
N GLU A 90 0.00 -4.70 -5.90
CA GLU A 90 0.72 -3.65 -6.59
C GLU A 90 -0.02 -3.24 -7.86
N ARG A 91 -0.07 -1.94 -8.13
CA ARG A 91 -0.60 -1.38 -9.37
C ARG A 91 0.01 -0.02 -9.66
N GLU A 92 0.30 0.23 -10.92
CA GLU A 92 0.78 1.51 -11.41
C GLU A 92 -0.36 2.50 -11.68
N TRP A 93 -0.13 3.75 -11.28
CA TRP A 93 -0.95 4.92 -11.56
C TRP A 93 -0.03 6.07 -11.96
N ASP A 94 -0.15 6.59 -13.19
CA ASP A 94 0.62 7.73 -13.70
C ASP A 94 2.16 7.63 -13.51
N GLY A 95 2.72 6.42 -13.67
CA GLY A 95 4.14 6.14 -13.47
C GLY A 95 4.55 5.95 -12.00
N VAL A 96 3.59 5.77 -11.09
CA VAL A 96 3.81 5.47 -9.67
C VAL A 96 3.22 4.10 -9.34
N VAL A 97 4.07 3.17 -8.94
CA VAL A 97 3.60 1.88 -8.42
C VAL A 97 3.15 2.06 -6.98
N VAL A 98 1.85 1.93 -6.76
CA VAL A 98 1.24 1.92 -5.42
C VAL A 98 1.21 0.49 -4.91
N VAL A 99 1.66 0.30 -3.67
CA VAL A 99 1.58 -0.95 -2.93
C VAL A 99 0.46 -0.85 -1.90
N SER A 100 -0.33 -1.91 -1.74
CA SER A 100 -1.30 -2.05 -0.65
C SER A 100 -1.19 -3.44 -0.03
N ILE A 101 -1.04 -3.51 1.28
CA ILE A 101 -1.08 -4.77 2.03
C ILE A 101 -2.51 -5.02 2.47
N VAL A 102 -3.09 -6.11 2.00
CA VAL A 102 -4.46 -6.53 2.31
C VAL A 102 -4.42 -7.73 3.24
N HIS A 103 -5.22 -7.71 4.30
CA HIS A 103 -5.41 -8.84 5.21
C HIS A 103 -6.55 -9.76 4.75
N GLY A 104 -6.66 -10.95 5.35
CA GLY A 104 -7.67 -11.96 4.96
C GLY A 104 -9.12 -11.50 5.10
N ASP A 105 -9.37 -10.58 6.04
CA ASP A 105 -10.65 -9.91 6.28
C ASP A 105 -10.96 -8.76 5.30
N GLY A 106 -10.07 -8.47 4.35
CA GLY A 106 -10.21 -7.37 3.40
C GLY A 106 -9.74 -6.01 3.92
N HIS A 107 -9.20 -5.93 5.15
CA HIS A 107 -8.64 -4.69 5.67
C HIS A 107 -7.36 -4.32 4.92
N VAL A 108 -7.30 -3.10 4.38
CA VAL A 108 -6.06 -2.51 3.87
C VAL A 108 -5.21 -2.06 5.06
N HIS A 109 -4.19 -2.84 5.39
CA HIS A 109 -3.37 -2.64 6.58
C HIS A 109 -2.34 -1.52 6.46
N THR A 110 -1.76 -1.34 5.28
CA THR A 110 -0.82 -0.26 4.98
C THR A 110 -0.70 -0.10 3.46
N ALA A 111 -0.20 1.05 3.00
CA ALA A 111 0.05 1.33 1.60
C ALA A 111 1.15 2.39 1.45
N TRP A 112 1.87 2.34 0.33
CA TRP A 112 2.93 3.30 0.01
C TRP A 112 3.24 3.29 -1.49
N PRO A 113 3.85 4.35 -2.04
CA PRO A 113 4.40 4.33 -3.39
C PRO A 113 5.79 3.69 -3.41
N LEU A 114 6.14 2.93 -4.44
CA LEU A 114 7.52 2.46 -4.60
C LEU A 114 8.46 3.63 -4.97
N PRO A 115 9.68 3.67 -4.39
CA PRO A 115 10.73 4.60 -4.82
C PRO A 115 11.00 4.53 -6.33
N GLY A 116 11.39 5.66 -6.92
CA GLY A 116 11.68 5.78 -8.35
C GLY A 116 10.46 6.02 -9.24
N GLY A 117 9.25 6.01 -8.69
CA GLY A 117 8.04 6.41 -9.41
C GLY A 117 8.01 7.91 -9.71
N ARG A 118 7.25 8.32 -10.72
CA ARG A 118 7.15 9.73 -11.15
C ARG A 118 6.65 10.62 -10.01
N GLY A 119 7.51 11.53 -9.55
CA GLY A 119 7.17 12.48 -8.48
C GLY A 119 7.17 11.89 -7.07
N VAL A 120 7.51 10.61 -6.91
CA VAL A 120 7.70 9.98 -5.59
C VAL A 120 8.98 10.54 -4.96
N VAL A 121 8.88 10.94 -3.70
CA VAL A 121 10.06 11.31 -2.89
C VAL A 121 10.55 10.07 -2.18
N ASP A 122 11.85 9.81 -2.16
CA ASP A 122 12.48 8.77 -1.34
C ASP A 122 13.32 9.44 -0.25
N ASN A 123 12.86 9.37 0.99
CA ASN A 123 13.55 10.03 2.08
C ASN A 123 14.76 9.19 2.50
N PRO A 124 15.97 9.77 2.53
CA PRO A 124 17.16 9.04 2.92
C PRO A 124 16.97 8.46 4.32
N ARG A 125 17.49 7.25 4.54
CA ARG A 125 17.62 6.73 5.91
C ARG A 125 18.56 7.69 6.64
N GLY A 126 18.16 8.13 7.83
CA GLY A 126 19.03 8.94 8.67
C GLY A 126 20.36 8.23 8.81
N ILE A 127 21.46 8.97 8.60
CA ILE A 127 22.79 8.47 8.88
C ILE A 127 22.82 8.12 10.38
N GLU A 128 22.91 6.83 10.69
CA GLU A 128 23.24 6.36 12.03
C GLU A 128 24.63 6.96 12.34
N GLY A 129 24.65 7.93 13.25
CA GLY A 129 25.88 8.51 13.81
C GLY A 129 26.44 7.66 14.93
#